data_AF-A0A9E2YEZ8-F1
#
_entry.id   AF-A0A9E2YEZ8-F1
#
_cell.length_a   1.000
_cell.length_b   1.000
_cell.length_c   1.000
_cell.angle_alpha   90.00
_cell.angle_beta   90.00
_cell.angle_gamma   90.00
#
_symmetry.space_group_name_H-M   'P 1'
#
loop_
_entity.id
_entity.type
_entity.pdbx_description
1 polymer ?
#
loop_
_entity_poly.entity_id
_entity_poly.type
_entity_poly.pdbx_seq_one_letter_code
_entity_poly.pdbx_strand_id
1 'polypeptide(L)'
;MRLLLVLTSVVAAVGLSAPAYADIDNDQDFLKDLRDAGLTYQDGGNAVTIGKSVCDLLDDGQSSASVVTQLRNQNPAFEGAAAAKFAYLSAAHYCPKYITGDDRGPKPEGATGN
;
A
#
# COMPACT_ATOMS: atom_id res chain seq x y z
N MET A 1 54.09 -26.63 -9.77
CA MET A 1 54.10 -25.65 -8.66
C MET A 1 52.90 -24.74 -8.83
N ARG A 2 51.93 -24.83 -7.92
CA ARG A 2 51.56 -23.78 -6.93
C ARG A 2 50.80 -22.63 -7.60
N LEU A 3 49.46 -22.70 -7.60
CA LEU A 3 48.55 -22.23 -6.56
C LEU A 3 48.46 -20.70 -6.49
N LEU A 4 47.22 -20.25 -6.73
CA LEU A 4 46.52 -19.10 -6.14
C LEU A 4 46.70 -17.75 -6.83
N LEU A 5 45.62 -16.96 -6.67
CA LEU A 5 45.40 -15.55 -7.00
C LEU A 5 44.71 -15.37 -8.37
N VAL A 6 43.48 -14.86 -8.49
CA VAL A 6 42.67 -14.03 -7.58
C VAL A 6 41.19 -14.21 -7.95
N LEU A 7 40.35 -14.69 -7.01
CA LEU A 7 38.90 -14.45 -7.07
C LEU A 7 38.69 -12.96 -6.79
N THR A 8 38.34 -12.18 -7.81
CA THR A 8 37.80 -10.84 -7.62
C THR A 8 36.52 -10.71 -8.41
N SER A 9 35.58 -10.02 -7.79
CA SER A 9 34.28 -9.61 -8.31
C SER A 9 33.21 -10.67 -8.15
N VAL A 10 32.26 -10.43 -7.25
CA VAL A 10 30.89 -10.13 -7.66
C VAL A 10 30.12 -9.58 -6.46
N VAL A 11 29.65 -8.34 -6.68
CA VAL A 11 28.44 -7.70 -6.17
C VAL A 11 28.38 -7.42 -4.66
N ALA A 12 28.55 -6.12 -4.37
CA ALA A 12 27.97 -5.47 -3.21
C ALA A 12 26.48 -5.80 -3.14
N ALA A 13 26.10 -6.67 -2.20
CA ALA A 13 24.73 -6.75 -1.73
C ALA A 13 24.47 -5.46 -0.93
N VAL A 14 24.05 -4.41 -1.63
CA VAL A 14 23.46 -3.24 -0.98
C VAL A 14 22.12 -3.72 -0.43
N GLY A 15 22.12 -4.14 0.83
CA GLY A 15 20.89 -4.28 1.59
C GLY A 15 20.24 -2.90 1.61
N LEU A 16 19.21 -2.72 0.78
CA LEU A 16 18.33 -1.56 0.84
C LEU A 16 17.55 -1.68 2.15
N SER A 17 18.16 -1.28 3.26
CA SER A 17 17.38 -0.68 4.34
C SER A 17 16.78 0.57 3.73
N ALA A 18 15.48 0.51 3.40
CA ALA A 18 14.74 1.60 2.79
C ALA A 18 15.04 2.89 3.56
N PRO A 19 15.41 3.99 2.86
CA PRO A 19 15.76 5.22 3.53
C PRO A 19 14.49 5.70 4.24
N ALA A 20 14.58 6.00 5.54
CA ALA A 20 13.48 6.57 6.31
C ALA A 20 12.88 7.84 5.68
N TYR A 21 13.61 8.45 4.75
CA TYR A 21 13.21 9.62 3.95
C TYR A 21 12.23 9.28 2.83
N ALA A 22 12.35 8.11 2.18
CA ALA A 22 11.41 7.72 1.11
C ALA A 22 10.01 7.43 1.66
N ASP A 23 9.94 6.89 2.88
CA ASP A 23 8.69 6.63 3.58
C ASP A 23 8.00 7.94 3.99
N ILE A 24 8.77 8.97 4.40
CA ILE A 24 8.23 10.30 4.71
C ILE A 24 7.64 10.98 3.47
N ASP A 25 8.35 11.01 2.33
CA ASP A 25 7.82 11.58 1.09
C ASP A 25 6.57 10.80 0.62
N ASN A 26 6.61 9.47 0.65
CA ASN A 26 5.46 8.63 0.29
C ASN A 26 4.25 8.84 1.22
N ASP A 27 4.49 8.99 2.53
CA ASP A 27 3.45 9.30 3.51
C ASP A 27 2.81 10.68 3.23
N GLN A 28 3.59 11.69 2.85
CA GLN A 28 3.04 13.00 2.47
C GLN A 28 2.22 12.94 1.19
N ASP A 29 2.68 12.17 0.20
CA ASP A 29 1.96 11.97 -1.07
C ASP A 29 0.65 11.19 -0.84
N PHE A 30 0.67 10.15 -0.03
CA PHE A 30 -0.53 9.42 0.40
C PHE A 30 -1.56 10.36 1.03
N LEU A 31 -1.13 11.17 2.01
CA LEU A 31 -2.02 12.14 2.69
C LEU A 31 -2.54 13.22 1.73
N LYS A 32 -1.74 13.62 0.75
CA LYS A 32 -2.16 14.53 -0.31
C LYS A 32 -3.25 13.89 -1.18
N ASP A 33 -3.04 12.67 -1.64
CA ASP A 33 -3.99 11.96 -2.49
C ASP A 33 -5.31 11.66 -1.76
N LEU A 34 -5.26 11.40 -0.45
CA LEU A 34 -6.47 11.31 0.37
C LEU A 34 -7.30 12.61 0.28
N ARG A 35 -6.66 13.76 0.48
CA ARG A 35 -7.34 15.07 0.41
C ARG A 35 -7.88 15.35 -0.99
N ASP A 36 -7.09 15.07 -2.02
CA ASP A 36 -7.47 15.28 -3.43
C ASP A 36 -8.65 14.34 -3.82
N ALA A 37 -8.74 13.16 -3.22
CA ALA A 37 -9.86 12.23 -3.37
C ALA A 37 -11.11 12.60 -2.53
N GLY A 38 -11.04 13.68 -1.74
CA GLY A 38 -12.12 14.14 -0.86
C GLY A 38 -12.22 13.36 0.46
N LEU A 39 -11.19 12.61 0.84
CA LEU A 39 -11.12 11.87 2.10
C LEU A 39 -10.54 12.77 3.19
N THR A 40 -11.32 13.00 4.24
CA THR A 40 -10.89 13.76 5.42
C THR A 40 -10.37 12.82 6.49
N TYR A 41 -9.26 13.18 7.12
CA TYR A 41 -8.70 12.51 8.30
C TYR A 41 -8.43 13.54 9.39
N GLN A 42 -8.56 13.12 10.65
CA GLN A 42 -8.31 14.00 11.81
C GLN A 42 -6.84 14.06 12.18
N ASP A 43 -6.12 12.94 11.99
CA ASP A 43 -4.71 12.81 12.29
C ASP A 43 -4.00 12.10 11.14
N GLY A 44 -2.97 12.75 10.59
CA GLY A 44 -2.22 12.23 9.44
C GLY A 44 -1.38 11.00 9.79
N GLY A 45 -0.79 10.96 10.99
CA GLY A 45 0.02 9.81 11.43
C GLY A 45 -0.82 8.54 11.60
N ASN A 46 -2.04 8.68 12.12
CA ASN A 46 -3.00 7.61 12.23
C ASN A 46 -3.49 7.15 10.84
N ALA A 47 -3.77 8.09 9.92
CA ALA A 47 -4.14 7.74 8.55
C ALA A 47 -3.04 6.94 7.83
N VAL A 48 -1.77 7.33 7.98
CA VAL A 48 -0.60 6.60 7.47
C VAL A 48 -0.51 5.20 8.09
N THR A 49 -0.66 5.10 9.41
CA THR A 49 -0.57 3.82 10.13
C THR A 49 -1.65 2.84 9.64
N ILE A 50 -2.88 3.32 9.52
CA ILE A 50 -3.99 2.52 8.98
C ILE A 50 -3.72 2.18 7.50
N GLY A 51 -3.19 3.12 6.72
CA GLY A 51 -2.84 2.90 5.31
C GLY A 51 -1.80 1.80 5.13
N LYS A 52 -0.75 1.77 5.95
CA LYS A 52 0.26 0.70 5.93
C LYS A 52 -0.33 -0.65 6.32
N SER A 53 -1.23 -0.70 7.30
CA SER A 53 -1.88 -1.94 7.73
C SER A 53 -2.75 -2.60 6.64
N VAL A 54 -3.24 -1.84 5.66
CA VAL A 54 -3.95 -2.40 4.49
C VAL A 54 -3.06 -3.40 3.76
N CYS A 55 -1.76 -3.11 3.65
CA CYS A 55 -0.82 -3.98 2.97
C CYS A 55 -0.53 -5.24 3.78
N ASP A 56 -0.38 -5.13 5.10
CA ASP A 56 -0.24 -6.29 5.98
C ASP A 56 -1.44 -7.23 5.85
N LEU A 57 -2.65 -6.68 5.83
CA LEU A 57 -3.88 -7.47 5.67
C LEU A 57 -3.96 -8.17 4.30
N LEU A 58 -3.51 -7.50 3.24
CA LEU A 58 -3.45 -8.09 1.89
C LEU A 58 -2.36 -9.16 1.78
N ASP A 59 -1.22 -8.98 2.46
CA ASP A 59 -0.14 -9.96 2.57
C ASP A 59 -0.57 -11.20 3.36
N ASP A 60 -1.41 -11.02 4.39
CA ASP A 60 -2.05 -12.10 5.14
C ASP A 60 -3.15 -12.83 4.33
N GLY A 61 -3.36 -12.44 3.07
CA GLY A 61 -4.33 -13.07 2.16
C GLY A 61 -5.77 -12.65 2.41
N GLN A 62 -6.01 -11.57 3.17
CA GLN A 62 -7.37 -11.06 3.33
C GLN A 62 -7.87 -10.45 2.02
N SER A 63 -9.14 -10.68 1.71
CA SER A 63 -9.77 -10.03 0.57
C SER A 63 -9.88 -8.51 0.82
N SER A 64 -9.78 -7.74 -0.26
CA SER A 64 -10.01 -6.29 -0.22
C SER A 64 -11.36 -5.90 0.42
N ALA A 65 -12.38 -6.75 0.32
CA ALA A 65 -13.67 -6.58 0.98
C ALA A 65 -13.59 -6.72 2.52
N SER A 66 -12.79 -7.68 3.02
CA SER A 66 -12.52 -7.80 4.47
C SER A 66 -11.75 -6.59 5.00
N VAL A 67 -10.75 -6.12 4.26
CA VAL A 67 -9.98 -4.93 4.62
C VAL A 67 -10.89 -3.70 4.70
N VAL A 68 -11.74 -3.49 3.70
CA VAL A 68 -12.74 -2.41 3.69
C VAL A 68 -13.70 -2.52 4.88
N THR A 69 -14.15 -3.72 5.21
CA THR A 69 -15.02 -3.96 6.38
C THR A 69 -14.32 -3.62 7.68
N GLN A 70 -13.04 -3.97 7.81
CA GLN A 70 -12.25 -3.69 9.00
C GLN A 70 -11.97 -2.19 9.16
N LEU A 71 -11.64 -1.49 8.07
CA LEU A 71 -11.49 -0.03 8.03
C LEU A 71 -12.77 0.68 8.49
N ARG A 72 -13.93 0.20 8.03
CA ARG A 72 -15.24 0.73 8.46
C ARG A 72 -15.49 0.53 9.95
N ASN A 73 -15.15 -0.63 10.49
CA ASN A 73 -15.30 -0.90 11.93
C ASN A 73 -14.38 -0.04 12.79
N GLN A 74 -13.20 0.32 12.28
CA GLN A 74 -12.24 1.16 12.99
C GLN A 74 -12.58 2.66 12.92
N ASN A 75 -13.20 3.11 11.83
CA ASN A 75 -13.61 4.50 11.68
C ASN A 75 -14.92 4.61 10.87
N PRO A 76 -16.05 4.94 11.54
CA PRO A 76 -17.34 5.14 10.89
C PRO A 76 -17.33 6.23 9.80
N ALA A 77 -16.33 7.13 9.79
CA ALA A 77 -16.17 8.11 8.72
C ALA A 77 -15.79 7.45 7.36
N PHE A 78 -15.37 6.19 7.36
CA PHE A 78 -15.17 5.38 6.17
C PHE A 78 -16.46 4.73 5.65
N GLU A 79 -17.63 5.34 5.85
CA GLU A 79 -18.89 4.85 5.27
C GLU A 79 -18.87 4.89 3.72
N GLY A 80 -19.42 3.85 3.09
CA GLY A 80 -19.63 3.79 1.63
C GLY A 80 -18.35 3.75 0.79
N ALA A 81 -18.31 4.55 -0.28
CA ALA A 81 -17.22 4.57 -1.26
C ALA A 81 -15.88 5.10 -0.69
N ALA A 82 -15.90 5.73 0.49
CA ALA A 82 -14.73 6.30 1.12
C ALA A 82 -13.73 5.22 1.57
N ALA A 83 -14.20 4.12 2.18
CA ALA A 83 -13.35 3.00 2.57
C ALA A 83 -12.64 2.35 1.38
N ALA A 84 -13.35 2.14 0.28
CA ALA A 84 -12.80 1.53 -0.92
C ALA A 84 -11.73 2.42 -1.57
N LYS A 85 -11.97 3.74 -1.64
CA LYS A 85 -10.97 4.71 -2.12
C LYS A 85 -9.74 4.77 -1.20
N PHE A 86 -9.95 4.78 0.11
CA PHE A 86 -8.87 4.74 1.07
C PHE A 86 -8.03 3.47 0.89
N ALA A 87 -8.65 2.29 0.86
CA ALA A 87 -7.95 1.02 0.66
C ALA A 87 -7.19 0.98 -0.67
N TYR A 88 -7.76 1.52 -1.75
CA TYR A 88 -7.10 1.63 -3.04
C TYR A 88 -5.86 2.53 -2.99
N LEU A 89 -5.97 3.72 -2.41
CA LEU A 89 -4.84 4.65 -2.27
C LEU A 89 -3.75 4.07 -1.36
N SER A 90 -4.14 3.44 -0.25
CA SER A 90 -3.21 2.73 0.62
C SER A 90 -2.46 1.64 -0.13
N ALA A 91 -3.15 0.82 -0.91
CA ALA A 91 -2.52 -0.19 -1.74
C ALA A 91 -1.62 0.41 -2.83
N ALA A 92 -1.99 1.57 -3.39
CA ALA A 92 -1.20 2.25 -4.40
C ALA A 92 0.15 2.78 -3.87
N HIS A 93 0.14 3.33 -2.67
CA HIS A 93 1.32 3.93 -2.05
C HIS A 93 2.21 2.87 -1.39
N TYR A 94 1.62 1.93 -0.64
CA TYR A 94 2.37 1.06 0.26
C TYR A 94 2.55 -0.38 -0.27
N CYS A 95 1.69 -0.86 -1.17
CA CYS A 95 1.81 -2.20 -1.74
C CYS A 95 1.33 -2.27 -3.20
N PRO A 96 2.02 -1.57 -4.12
CA PRO A 96 1.61 -1.43 -5.51
C PRO A 96 1.44 -2.76 -6.24
N LYS A 97 2.09 -3.84 -5.76
CA LYS A 97 1.91 -5.22 -6.25
C LYS A 97 0.44 -5.68 -6.32
N TYR A 98 -0.46 -5.10 -5.51
CA TYR A 98 -1.89 -5.42 -5.53
C TYR A 98 -2.74 -4.54 -6.46
N ILE A 99 -2.18 -3.47 -7.04
CA ILE A 99 -2.92 -2.52 -7.89
C ILE A 99 -2.33 -2.33 -9.29
N THR A 100 -1.05 -2.61 -9.48
CA THR A 100 -0.37 -2.61 -10.78
C THR A 100 -0.48 -4.00 -11.37
N GLY A 101 -1.47 -4.24 -12.23
CA GLY A 101 -1.53 -5.48 -13.02
C GLY A 101 -0.33 -5.54 -13.98
N ASP A 102 0.42 -6.63 -14.09
CA ASP A 102 -0.01 -7.91 -14.67
C ASP A 102 -1.20 -8.65 -14.02
N ASP A 103 -1.34 -8.69 -12.70
CA ASP A 103 -2.35 -9.52 -12.02
C ASP A 103 -3.57 -8.74 -11.49
N ARG A 104 -4.22 -7.90 -12.31
CA ARG A 104 -5.58 -7.46 -11.95
C ARG A 104 -6.53 -8.64 -12.11
N GLY A 105 -6.86 -9.28 -10.98
CA GLY A 105 -8.08 -10.10 -10.87
C GLY A 105 -9.30 -9.35 -11.42
N PRO A 106 -10.29 -10.07 -11.99
CA PRO A 106 -11.32 -9.47 -12.83
C PRO A 106 -12.11 -8.41 -12.09
N LYS A 107 -12.31 -7.27 -12.78
CA LYS A 107 -13.32 -6.26 -12.44
C LYS A 107 -14.63 -6.99 -12.14
N PRO A 108 -15.29 -6.77 -10.97
CA PRO A 108 -16.64 -7.29 -10.79
C PRO A 108 -17.56 -6.60 -11.81
N GLU A 109 -17.97 -7.38 -12.81
CA GLU A 109 -19.07 -7.05 -13.71
C GLU A 109 -20.35 -6.97 -12.87
N GLY A 110 -21.06 -5.84 -12.91
CA GLY A 110 -22.40 -5.77 -12.31
C GLY A 110 -22.84 -4.47 -11.66
N ALA A 111 -22.10 -3.35 -11.73
CA ALA A 111 -22.66 -2.05 -11.34
C ALA A 111 -23.54 -1.48 -12.47
N THR A 112 -24.69 -2.10 -12.72
CA THR A 112 -25.76 -1.56 -13.55
C THR A 112 -26.47 -0.49 -12.73
N GLY A 113 -26.24 0.78 -13.06
CA GLY A 113 -26.98 1.89 -12.47
C GLY A 113 -28.43 1.93 -12.96
N ASN A 114 -29.35 2.14 -12.02
CA ASN A 114 -30.64 2.79 -12.26
C ASN A 114 -30.69 4.05 -11.40
#